data_AF-A0A538FRJ8-F1
#
_entry.id   AF-A0A538FRJ8-F1
#
_cell.length_a   1.000
_cell.length_b   1.000
_cell.length_c   1.000
_cell.angle_alpha   90.00
_cell.angle_beta   90.00
_cell.angle_gamma   90.00
#
_symmetry.space_group_name_H-M   'P 1'
#
loop_
_entity.id
_entity.type
_entity.pdbx_description
1 polymer ?
#
loop_
_entity_poly.entity_id
_entity_poly.type
_entity_poly.pdbx_seq_one_letter_code
_entity_poly.pdbx_strand_id
1 'polypeptide(L)'
;MSEVAAPPVDPGSQVRSKRYRVLLVFAAVIGVLVSLASWAFLELVHAIQVGVYTDLPGDLGFDTVPSWWPLPWLALAGILTAFAIQRLPGHGGHVPADGLSTGGEPTQPIELPGVLLAALATLGLGLVLGPEAPLIALGMGLGILAFRLVRKDAPQQAVGLMAAAGSFAAVSTIFGSPVIGAVIIIEAAGLGGPTLPLVLLPGLLASGVGSLVFIGMGNWTGLSTSAYALTPFSLPTFSGPGWGDFGWTIVLAIAAALVVFVIVEIARWTTRVVSRRPFVFTTAAALVVGGLAIAFNQATDQPTDAVLFSGQDEFASVLKDASTLSLTTLGLLLVFKGAAWSISLGNFRGGPTFPALFLGLVGGLLAGHLPGFSETPAVAVLMGAGVVSILRLPLSSVVVALLLTSKAGLGVAPLIIVAVVAAYIATEVLSARRVPVAETAPAPGGEAAAAGTPPPAA
;
A
#
# COMPACT_ATOMS: atom_id res chain seq x y z
N MET A 1 -33.15 -25.29 -29.74
CA MET A 1 -31.96 -26.03 -29.27
C MET A 1 -31.56 -25.40 -27.95
N SER A 2 -31.83 -26.09 -26.84
CA SER A 2 -31.54 -25.59 -25.51
C SER A 2 -30.03 -25.67 -25.27
N GLU A 3 -29.43 -24.54 -24.94
CA GLU A 3 -28.03 -24.39 -24.57
C GLU A 3 -27.75 -25.24 -23.32
N VAL A 4 -26.97 -26.31 -23.49
CA VAL A 4 -26.55 -27.18 -22.38
C VAL A 4 -25.55 -26.37 -21.54
N ALA A 5 -26.02 -25.84 -20.42
CA ALA A 5 -25.17 -25.23 -19.42
C ALA A 5 -24.08 -26.23 -18.99
N ALA A 6 -22.81 -25.82 -19.12
CA ALA A 6 -21.68 -26.64 -18.68
C ALA A 6 -21.84 -27.03 -17.19
N PRO A 7 -21.50 -28.27 -16.80
CA PRO A 7 -21.67 -28.70 -15.42
C PRO A 7 -20.84 -27.80 -14.48
N PRO A 8 -21.37 -27.45 -13.29
CA PRO A 8 -20.66 -26.61 -12.34
C PRO A 8 -19.36 -27.28 -11.92
N VAL A 9 -18.26 -26.53 -12.05
CA VAL A 9 -16.93 -26.97 -11.64
C VAL A 9 -16.95 -27.25 -10.14
N ASP A 10 -16.81 -28.51 -9.71
CA ASP A 10 -16.67 -28.88 -8.31
C ASP A 10 -15.24 -28.52 -7.82
N PRO A 11 -15.07 -27.47 -7.00
CA PRO A 11 -13.74 -27.06 -6.52
C PRO A 11 -13.10 -28.15 -5.66
N GLY A 12 -13.91 -28.96 -4.96
CA GLY A 12 -13.44 -30.06 -4.12
C GLY A 12 -12.73 -31.14 -4.92
N SER A 13 -13.25 -31.47 -6.10
CA SER A 13 -12.61 -32.41 -7.03
C SER A 13 -11.23 -31.92 -7.51
N GLN A 14 -11.08 -30.62 -7.76
CA GLN A 14 -9.82 -30.02 -8.20
C GLN A 14 -8.77 -30.04 -7.09
N VAL A 15 -9.16 -29.69 -5.85
CA VAL A 15 -8.25 -29.71 -4.69
C VAL A 15 -7.69 -31.12 -4.43
N ARG A 16 -8.49 -32.18 -4.64
CA ARG A 16 -8.06 -33.57 -4.47
C ARG A 16 -7.12 -34.07 -5.58
N SER A 17 -7.05 -33.36 -6.69
CA SER A 17 -6.28 -33.78 -7.86
C SER A 17 -4.77 -33.83 -7.59
N LYS A 18 -4.06 -34.74 -8.28
CA LYS A 18 -2.59 -34.79 -8.24
C LYS A 18 -1.98 -33.49 -8.78
N ARG A 19 -2.62 -32.87 -9.78
CA ARG A 19 -2.16 -31.60 -10.39
C ARG A 19 -2.16 -30.46 -9.38
N TYR A 20 -3.21 -30.37 -8.57
CA TYR A 20 -3.31 -29.34 -7.54
C TYR A 20 -2.27 -29.49 -6.42
N ARG A 21 -2.00 -30.73 -5.99
CA ARG A 21 -0.90 -31.01 -5.05
C ARG A 21 0.46 -30.56 -5.58
N VAL A 22 0.72 -30.78 -6.87
CA VAL A 22 1.94 -30.28 -7.51
C VAL A 22 1.98 -28.75 -7.52
N LEU A 23 0.85 -28.08 -7.78
CA LEU A 23 0.75 -26.61 -7.68
C LEU A 23 1.02 -26.10 -6.26
N LEU A 24 0.59 -26.80 -5.21
CA LEU A 24 0.90 -26.44 -3.82
C LEU A 24 2.41 -26.52 -3.54
N VAL A 25 3.10 -27.54 -4.06
CA VAL A 25 4.57 -27.64 -3.94
C VAL A 25 5.25 -26.47 -4.66
N PHE A 26 4.80 -26.13 -5.87
CA PHE A 26 5.30 -24.94 -6.57
C PHE A 26 5.03 -23.65 -5.79
N ALA A 27 3.84 -23.48 -5.22
CA ALA A 27 3.49 -22.33 -4.42
C ALA A 27 4.39 -22.20 -3.17
N ALA A 28 4.71 -23.32 -2.51
CA ALA A 28 5.66 -23.32 -1.39
C ALA A 28 7.07 -22.87 -1.82
N VAL A 29 7.58 -23.39 -2.96
CA VAL A 29 8.88 -22.98 -3.52
C VAL A 29 8.88 -21.51 -3.90
N ILE A 30 7.81 -21.02 -4.55
CA ILE A 30 7.64 -19.61 -4.88
C ILE A 30 7.60 -18.76 -3.61
N GLY A 31 6.93 -19.22 -2.55
CA GLY A 31 6.92 -18.57 -1.25
C GLY A 31 8.33 -18.33 -0.71
N VAL A 32 9.20 -19.35 -0.77
CA VAL A 32 10.62 -19.21 -0.38
C VAL A 32 11.33 -18.17 -1.25
N LEU A 33 11.25 -18.30 -2.57
CA LEU A 33 11.99 -17.44 -3.51
C LEU A 33 11.56 -15.98 -3.41
N VAL A 34 10.25 -15.73 -3.39
CA VAL A 34 9.68 -14.38 -3.33
C VAL A 34 9.95 -13.72 -1.99
N SER A 35 9.85 -14.45 -0.88
CA SER A 35 10.16 -13.88 0.44
C SER A 35 11.64 -13.56 0.61
N LEU A 36 12.55 -14.38 0.07
CA LEU A 36 13.98 -14.04 0.03
C LEU A 36 14.24 -12.79 -0.80
N ALA A 37 13.63 -12.70 -1.99
CA ALA A 37 13.78 -11.53 -2.85
C ALA A 37 13.16 -10.26 -2.22
N SER A 38 12.03 -10.40 -1.54
CA SER A 38 11.35 -9.29 -0.83
C SER A 38 12.17 -8.82 0.36
N TRP A 39 12.72 -9.76 1.14
CA TRP A 39 13.63 -9.46 2.24
C TRP A 39 14.89 -8.73 1.74
N ALA A 40 15.53 -9.25 0.69
CA ALA A 40 16.73 -8.63 0.11
C ALA A 40 16.45 -7.23 -0.44
N PHE A 41 15.27 -7.01 -1.04
CA PHE A 41 14.86 -5.69 -1.51
C PHE A 41 14.66 -4.71 -0.35
N LEU A 42 13.98 -5.12 0.73
CA LEU A 42 13.76 -4.27 1.91
C LEU A 42 15.08 -3.96 2.63
N GLU A 43 15.94 -4.95 2.80
CA GLU A 43 17.27 -4.77 3.39
C GLU A 43 18.12 -3.80 2.55
N LEU A 44 18.06 -3.91 1.22
CA LEU A 44 18.75 -2.98 0.33
C LEU A 44 18.21 -1.55 0.47
N VAL A 45 16.88 -1.38 0.54
CA VAL A 45 16.26 -0.07 0.77
C VAL A 45 16.78 0.53 2.08
N HIS A 46 16.77 -0.24 3.16
CA HIS A 46 17.25 0.24 4.46
C HIS A 46 18.76 0.53 4.47
N ALA A 47 19.57 -0.33 3.87
CA ALA A 47 21.01 -0.10 3.75
C ALA A 47 21.31 1.20 2.99
N ILE A 48 20.51 1.54 1.97
CA ILE A 48 20.60 2.83 1.29
C ILE A 48 20.18 3.96 2.23
N GLN A 49 19.08 3.81 2.96
CA GLN A 49 18.60 4.85 3.90
C GLN A 49 19.65 5.15 4.97
N VAL A 50 20.16 4.12 5.67
CA VAL A 50 21.21 4.26 6.69
C VAL A 50 22.51 4.78 6.08
N GLY A 51 22.96 4.19 4.97
CA GLY A 51 24.19 4.60 4.32
C GLY A 51 24.15 6.07 3.87
N VAL A 52 23.03 6.52 3.31
CA VAL A 52 22.88 7.89 2.79
C VAL A 52 22.59 8.90 3.89
N TYR A 53 21.73 8.59 4.85
CA TYR A 53 21.22 9.55 5.82
C TYR A 53 21.89 9.49 7.20
N THR A 54 22.61 8.41 7.50
CA THR A 54 23.31 8.23 8.78
C THR A 54 24.83 8.19 8.61
N ASP A 55 25.34 7.30 7.74
CA ASP A 55 26.78 7.04 7.66
C ASP A 55 27.52 8.11 6.83
N LEU A 56 27.01 8.41 5.63
CA LEU A 56 27.67 9.30 4.68
C LEU A 56 27.86 10.75 5.18
N PRO A 57 26.92 11.37 5.93
CA PRO A 57 27.19 12.68 6.55
C PRO A 57 28.42 12.63 7.48
N GLY A 58 28.54 11.58 8.30
CA GLY A 58 29.67 11.39 9.20
C GLY A 58 30.99 11.16 8.44
N ASP A 59 30.95 10.34 7.38
CA ASP A 59 32.12 10.06 6.53
C ASP A 59 32.64 11.31 5.79
N LEU A 60 31.75 12.26 5.49
CA LEU A 60 32.12 13.57 4.92
C LEU A 60 32.56 14.60 5.98
N GLY A 61 32.57 14.22 7.25
CA GLY A 61 33.04 15.06 8.35
C GLY A 61 32.00 16.01 8.93
N PHE A 62 30.70 15.75 8.74
CA PHE A 62 29.64 16.51 9.42
C PHE A 62 29.37 15.93 10.81
N ASP A 63 29.31 16.78 11.83
CA ASP A 63 29.01 16.37 13.22
C ASP A 63 27.56 15.91 13.39
N THR A 64 26.65 16.46 12.58
CA THR A 64 25.23 16.11 12.51
C THR A 64 24.75 16.18 11.07
N VAL A 65 23.66 15.47 10.76
CA VAL A 65 23.05 15.48 9.42
C VAL A 65 22.60 16.91 9.08
N PRO A 66 23.16 17.56 8.05
CA PRO A 66 22.75 18.91 7.70
C PRO A 66 21.28 18.97 7.25
N SER A 67 20.55 20.02 7.59
CA SER A 67 19.13 20.14 7.23
C SER A 67 18.89 20.08 5.70
N TRP A 68 19.81 20.61 4.90
CA TRP A 68 19.74 20.56 3.43
C TRP A 68 20.11 19.21 2.82
N TRP A 69 20.64 18.26 3.60
CA TRP A 69 21.15 16.97 3.15
C TRP A 69 20.19 16.14 2.29
N PRO A 70 18.85 16.13 2.52
CA PRO A 70 17.93 15.38 1.67
C PRO A 70 17.88 15.86 0.22
N LEU A 71 18.19 17.13 -0.08
CA LEU A 71 17.99 17.72 -1.42
C LEU A 71 18.71 17.00 -2.56
N PRO A 72 20.04 16.74 -2.52
CA PRO A 72 20.73 16.04 -3.60
C PRO A 72 20.19 14.62 -3.83
N TRP A 73 19.85 13.90 -2.75
CA TRP A 73 19.36 12.52 -2.82
C TRP A 73 17.94 12.45 -3.36
N LEU A 74 17.06 13.37 -2.94
CA LEU A 74 15.72 13.50 -3.51
C LEU A 74 15.76 13.93 -4.97
N ALA A 75 16.68 14.82 -5.36
CA ALA A 75 16.87 15.16 -6.77
C ALA A 75 17.26 13.93 -7.61
N LEU A 76 18.20 13.12 -7.09
CA LEU A 76 18.60 11.85 -7.71
C LEU A 76 17.41 10.88 -7.78
N ALA A 77 16.61 10.77 -6.72
CA ALA A 77 15.40 9.97 -6.68
C ALA A 77 14.43 10.36 -7.81
N GLY A 78 14.23 11.65 -8.02
CA GLY A 78 13.40 12.16 -9.11
C GLY A 78 13.92 11.83 -10.50
N ILE A 79 15.23 11.90 -10.71
CA ILE A 79 15.85 11.55 -12.00
C ILE A 79 15.72 10.05 -12.27
N LEU A 80 16.05 9.20 -11.29
CA LEU A 80 16.01 7.74 -11.42
C LEU A 80 14.58 7.25 -11.63
N THR A 81 13.61 7.80 -10.88
CA THR A 81 12.20 7.46 -11.04
C THR A 81 11.66 7.92 -12.41
N ALA A 82 11.99 9.14 -12.86
CA ALA A 82 11.62 9.59 -14.20
C ALA A 82 12.23 8.72 -15.31
N PHE A 83 13.48 8.27 -15.14
CA PHE A 83 14.13 7.32 -16.04
C PHE A 83 13.38 5.99 -16.08
N ALA A 84 13.07 5.40 -14.93
CA ALA A 84 12.32 4.15 -14.86
C ALA A 84 10.93 4.25 -15.50
N ILE A 85 10.22 5.36 -15.29
CA ILE A 85 8.89 5.60 -15.87
C ILE A 85 8.95 5.73 -17.40
N GLN A 86 9.94 6.46 -17.93
CA GLN A 86 10.00 6.77 -19.36
C GLN A 86 10.73 5.73 -20.21
N ARG A 87 11.73 5.04 -19.64
CA ARG A 87 12.70 4.25 -20.42
C ARG A 87 12.62 2.75 -20.19
N LEU A 88 12.02 2.30 -19.08
CA LEU A 88 11.95 0.88 -18.75
C LEU A 88 10.54 0.31 -18.99
N PRO A 89 10.43 -0.97 -19.35
CA PRO A 89 9.13 -1.65 -19.46
C PRO A 89 8.35 -1.57 -18.14
N GLY A 90 7.02 -1.51 -18.25
CA GLY A 90 6.13 -1.40 -17.09
C GLY A 90 6.06 0.00 -16.45
N HIS A 91 6.73 1.01 -17.01
CA HIS A 91 6.61 2.42 -16.63
C HIS A 91 6.80 2.69 -15.12
N GLY A 92 7.73 1.95 -14.51
CA GLY A 92 8.01 2.03 -13.07
C GLY A 92 6.95 1.40 -12.16
N GLY A 93 5.91 0.78 -12.72
CA GLY A 93 4.80 0.19 -11.98
C GLY A 93 3.58 1.11 -11.85
N HIS A 94 2.62 0.66 -11.05
CA HIS A 94 1.35 1.33 -10.85
C HIS A 94 1.51 2.70 -10.18
N VAL A 95 0.60 3.62 -10.48
CA VAL A 95 0.55 4.94 -9.86
C VAL A 95 -0.13 4.81 -8.48
N PRO A 96 0.54 5.17 -7.38
CA PRO A 96 0.01 4.94 -6.03
C PRO A 96 -1.31 5.69 -5.74
N ALA A 97 -1.55 6.82 -6.41
CA ALA A 97 -2.75 7.65 -6.24
C ALA A 97 -4.06 6.96 -6.68
N ASP A 98 -3.97 5.91 -7.49
CA ASP A 98 -5.12 5.13 -7.94
C ASP A 98 -5.49 4.01 -6.95
N GLY A 99 -4.77 3.89 -5.83
CA GLY A 99 -4.97 2.88 -4.80
C GLY A 99 -4.20 1.57 -5.06
N LEU A 100 -4.56 0.51 -4.33
CA LEU A 100 -4.00 -0.84 -4.57
C LEU A 100 -4.95 -1.63 -5.49
N SER A 101 -4.69 -1.59 -6.79
CA SER A 101 -5.39 -2.42 -7.77
C SER A 101 -4.58 -3.67 -8.10
N THR A 102 -4.98 -4.84 -7.57
CA THR A 102 -4.39 -6.14 -7.92
C THR A 102 -5.26 -6.95 -8.90
N GLY A 103 -6.47 -6.47 -9.22
CA GLY A 103 -7.39 -7.10 -10.18
C GLY A 103 -7.10 -6.83 -11.66
N GLY A 104 -6.03 -6.08 -11.98
CA GLY A 104 -5.56 -5.85 -13.36
C GLY A 104 -4.72 -7.01 -13.90
N GLU A 105 -4.12 -6.83 -15.08
CA GLU A 105 -3.16 -7.81 -15.60
C GLU A 105 -1.97 -7.94 -14.64
N PRO A 106 -1.54 -9.17 -14.29
CA PRO A 106 -0.39 -9.37 -13.40
C PRO A 106 0.88 -8.74 -13.97
N THR A 107 1.66 -8.10 -13.10
CA THR A 107 2.97 -7.55 -13.48
C THR A 107 3.84 -8.63 -14.11
N GLN A 108 4.29 -8.37 -15.34
CA GLN A 108 5.09 -9.32 -16.09
C GLN A 108 6.56 -9.28 -15.62
N PRO A 109 7.31 -10.39 -15.74
CA PRO A 109 8.72 -10.43 -15.36
C PRO A 109 9.59 -9.33 -16.01
N ILE A 110 9.26 -8.94 -17.24
CA ILE A 110 9.99 -7.90 -18.01
C ILE A 110 9.84 -6.50 -17.40
N GLU A 111 8.80 -6.27 -16.59
CA GLU A 111 8.49 -4.98 -15.98
C GLU A 111 9.22 -4.80 -14.64
N LEU A 112 9.65 -5.91 -14.01
CA LEU A 112 10.28 -5.89 -12.69
C LEU A 112 11.48 -4.95 -12.58
N PRO A 113 12.44 -4.91 -13.53
CA PRO A 113 13.56 -3.99 -13.41
C PRO A 113 13.13 -2.52 -13.34
N GLY A 114 12.10 -2.15 -14.09
CA GLY A 114 11.52 -0.80 -14.06
C GLY A 114 10.88 -0.49 -12.71
N VAL A 115 10.04 -1.41 -12.22
CA VAL A 115 9.35 -1.28 -10.92
C VAL A 115 10.36 -1.17 -9.78
N LEU A 116 11.34 -2.06 -9.74
CA LEU A 116 12.32 -2.12 -8.66
C LEU A 116 13.26 -0.92 -8.66
N LEU A 117 13.70 -0.44 -9.83
CA LEU A 117 14.51 0.78 -9.90
C LEU A 117 13.74 2.01 -9.39
N ALA A 118 12.49 2.17 -9.83
CA ALA A 118 11.65 3.29 -9.41
C ALA A 118 11.36 3.24 -7.90
N ALA A 119 11.04 2.05 -7.38
CA ALA A 119 10.79 1.85 -5.96
C ALA A 119 12.05 2.04 -5.11
N LEU A 120 13.20 1.52 -5.55
CA LEU A 120 14.46 1.69 -4.83
C LEU A 120 14.86 3.16 -4.73
N ALA A 121 14.75 3.90 -5.85
CA ALA A 121 14.99 5.33 -5.88
C ALA A 121 14.01 6.09 -4.97
N THR A 122 12.73 5.71 -4.99
CA THR A 122 11.69 6.38 -4.20
C THR A 122 11.88 6.13 -2.70
N LEU A 123 11.94 4.86 -2.30
CA LEU A 123 11.96 4.44 -0.90
C LEU A 123 13.32 4.69 -0.26
N GLY A 124 14.40 4.32 -0.96
CA GLY A 124 15.76 4.39 -0.43
C GLY A 124 16.27 5.83 -0.23
N LEU A 125 15.82 6.77 -1.06
CA LEU A 125 16.35 8.13 -1.08
C LEU A 125 15.45 9.17 -0.38
N GLY A 126 14.33 8.77 0.24
CA GLY A 126 13.58 9.65 1.15
C GLY A 126 12.18 10.08 0.72
N LEU A 127 11.63 9.58 -0.38
CA LEU A 127 10.27 9.96 -0.78
C LEU A 127 9.22 9.21 0.05
N VAL A 128 8.06 9.84 0.21
CA VAL A 128 7.04 9.45 1.20
C VAL A 128 6.11 8.40 0.61
N LEU A 129 6.60 7.17 0.46
CA LEU A 129 5.84 6.01 -0.03
C LEU A 129 6.27 4.73 0.69
N GLY A 130 5.43 3.71 0.66
CA GLY A 130 5.68 2.39 1.23
C GLY A 130 6.12 1.33 0.21
N PRO A 131 6.63 0.17 0.67
CA PRO A 131 7.13 -0.90 -0.19
C PRO A 131 6.04 -1.87 -0.68
N GLU A 132 4.77 -1.71 -0.31
CA GLU A 132 3.74 -2.72 -0.56
C GLU A 132 3.42 -2.95 -2.03
N ALA A 133 3.21 -1.88 -2.81
CA ALA A 133 2.94 -2.00 -4.24
C ALA A 133 4.12 -2.62 -5.03
N PRO A 134 5.38 -2.17 -4.86
CA PRO A 134 6.51 -2.76 -5.58
C PRO A 134 6.78 -4.21 -5.16
N LEU A 135 6.54 -4.59 -3.90
CA LEU A 135 6.68 -5.97 -3.48
C LEU A 135 5.53 -6.86 -3.97
N ILE A 136 4.29 -6.36 -4.04
CA ILE A 136 3.20 -7.07 -4.72
C ILE A 136 3.57 -7.37 -6.18
N ALA A 137 4.11 -6.36 -6.88
CA ALA A 137 4.59 -6.48 -8.26
C ALA A 137 5.77 -7.47 -8.38
N LEU A 138 6.74 -7.40 -7.47
CA LEU A 138 7.85 -8.36 -7.35
C LEU A 138 7.32 -9.79 -7.20
N GLY A 139 6.36 -9.99 -6.30
CA GLY A 139 5.74 -11.29 -6.06
C GLY A 139 5.03 -11.84 -7.31
N MET A 140 4.23 -11.01 -7.99
CA MET A 140 3.59 -11.42 -9.26
C MET A 140 4.61 -11.81 -10.32
N GLY A 141 5.57 -10.92 -10.60
CA GLY A 141 6.54 -11.13 -11.66
C GLY A 141 7.46 -12.31 -11.39
N LEU A 142 7.96 -12.47 -10.16
CA LEU A 142 8.80 -13.62 -9.80
C LEU A 142 8.02 -14.93 -9.76
N GLY A 143 6.76 -14.92 -9.30
CA GLY A 143 5.88 -16.10 -9.34
C GLY A 143 5.67 -16.58 -10.78
N ILE A 144 5.43 -15.66 -11.72
CA ILE A 144 5.32 -15.95 -13.15
C ILE A 144 6.65 -16.48 -13.71
N LEU A 145 7.76 -15.78 -13.42
CA LEU A 145 9.08 -16.12 -13.93
C LEU A 145 9.51 -17.51 -13.48
N ALA A 146 9.48 -17.76 -12.17
CA ALA A 146 9.88 -19.04 -11.57
C ALA A 146 9.06 -20.20 -12.14
N PHE A 147 7.75 -20.01 -12.32
CA PHE A 147 6.89 -21.04 -12.87
C PHE A 147 7.16 -21.30 -14.36
N ARG A 148 7.32 -20.25 -15.18
CA ARG A 148 7.62 -20.38 -16.62
C ARG A 148 9.00 -21.00 -16.89
N LEU A 149 9.97 -20.82 -15.99
CA LEU A 149 11.29 -21.47 -16.10
C LEU A 149 11.19 -23.00 -15.98
N VAL A 150 10.24 -23.51 -15.18
CA VAL A 150 10.03 -24.96 -15.00
C VAL A 150 8.97 -25.53 -15.94
N ARG A 151 7.99 -24.71 -16.33
CA ARG A 151 6.86 -25.07 -17.20
C ARG A 151 6.61 -23.97 -18.23
N LYS A 152 7.29 -24.06 -19.38
CA LYS A 152 7.21 -23.08 -20.47
C LYS A 152 5.80 -22.96 -21.07
N ASP A 153 5.12 -24.10 -21.28
CA ASP A 153 3.79 -24.15 -21.89
C ASP A 153 2.66 -24.28 -20.86
N ALA A 154 2.81 -23.62 -19.71
CA ALA A 154 1.81 -23.70 -18.64
C ALA A 154 0.50 -22.97 -19.03
N PRO A 155 -0.67 -23.52 -18.67
CA PRO A 155 -1.95 -22.82 -18.84
C PRO A 155 -1.95 -21.47 -18.12
N GLN A 156 -2.55 -20.43 -18.73
CA GLN A 156 -2.60 -19.09 -18.16
C GLN A 156 -3.20 -19.05 -16.75
N GLN A 157 -4.20 -19.89 -16.47
CA GLN A 157 -4.80 -20.00 -15.14
C GLN A 157 -3.79 -20.46 -14.08
N ALA A 158 -2.91 -21.41 -14.41
CA ALA A 158 -1.86 -21.87 -13.49
C ALA A 158 -0.79 -20.79 -13.29
N VAL A 159 -0.44 -20.05 -14.34
CA VAL A 159 0.47 -18.90 -14.25
C VAL A 159 -0.11 -17.81 -13.34
N GLY A 160 -1.40 -17.49 -13.49
CA GLY A 160 -2.10 -16.53 -12.63
C GLY A 160 -2.15 -16.97 -11.17
N LEU A 161 -2.36 -18.27 -10.89
CA LEU A 161 -2.28 -18.82 -9.54
C LEU A 161 -0.89 -18.65 -8.91
N MET A 162 0.18 -18.83 -9.70
CA MET A 162 1.55 -18.66 -9.22
C MET A 162 1.91 -17.19 -9.01
N ALA A 163 1.40 -16.29 -9.86
CA ALA A 163 1.52 -14.84 -9.65
C ALA A 163 0.85 -14.42 -8.34
N ALA A 164 -0.40 -14.86 -8.12
CA ALA A 164 -1.13 -14.62 -6.89
C ALA A 164 -0.38 -15.19 -5.67
N ALA A 165 0.08 -16.44 -5.74
CA ALA A 165 0.86 -17.05 -4.66
C ALA A 165 2.12 -16.25 -4.32
N GLY A 166 2.81 -15.71 -5.32
CA GLY A 166 3.93 -14.79 -5.12
C GLY A 166 3.52 -13.50 -4.43
N SER A 167 2.43 -12.84 -4.84
CA SER A 167 1.93 -11.64 -4.15
C SER A 167 1.56 -11.89 -2.70
N PHE A 168 0.92 -13.02 -2.40
CA PHE A 168 0.61 -13.43 -1.02
C PHE A 168 1.89 -13.52 -0.18
N ALA A 169 2.96 -14.14 -0.72
CA ALA A 169 4.26 -14.24 -0.03
C ALA A 169 4.96 -12.89 0.14
N ALA A 170 4.88 -12.01 -0.86
CA ALA A 170 5.49 -10.68 -0.77
C ALA A 170 4.79 -9.79 0.26
N VAL A 171 3.45 -9.74 0.27
CA VAL A 171 2.71 -8.90 1.23
C VAL A 171 2.86 -9.42 2.65
N SER A 172 2.85 -10.75 2.85
CA SER A 172 3.07 -11.30 4.20
C SER A 172 4.43 -10.95 4.79
N THR A 173 5.44 -10.84 3.92
CA THR A 173 6.80 -10.42 4.29
C THR A 173 6.81 -9.00 4.85
N ILE A 174 6.06 -8.09 4.23
CA ILE A 174 6.00 -6.67 4.60
C ILE A 174 5.28 -6.45 5.93
N PHE A 175 4.12 -7.09 6.08
CA PHE A 175 3.28 -6.90 7.27
C PHE A 175 3.67 -7.83 8.42
N GLY A 176 4.68 -8.69 8.25
CA GLY A 176 5.07 -9.70 9.23
C GLY A 176 3.94 -10.69 9.58
N SER A 177 2.88 -10.76 8.76
CA SER A 177 1.66 -11.50 9.06
C SER A 177 1.07 -12.11 7.79
N PRO A 178 1.08 -13.45 7.67
CA PRO A 178 0.40 -14.17 6.60
C PRO A 178 -1.09 -13.84 6.48
N VAL A 179 -1.73 -13.53 7.61
CA VAL A 179 -3.16 -13.23 7.67
C VAL A 179 -3.45 -11.87 7.04
N ILE A 180 -2.64 -10.84 7.36
CA ILE A 180 -2.79 -9.50 6.74
C ILE A 180 -2.61 -9.62 5.22
N GLY A 181 -1.53 -10.28 4.79
CA GLY A 181 -1.25 -10.42 3.37
C GLY A 181 -2.36 -11.14 2.62
N ALA A 182 -2.93 -12.20 3.23
CA ALA A 182 -4.05 -12.90 2.64
C ALA A 182 -5.30 -12.02 2.49
N VAL A 183 -5.69 -11.31 3.55
CA VAL A 183 -6.88 -10.44 3.54
C VAL A 183 -6.73 -9.33 2.49
N ILE A 184 -5.55 -8.68 2.43
CA ILE A 184 -5.27 -7.64 1.43
C ILE A 184 -5.41 -8.18 0.02
N ILE A 185 -4.78 -9.32 -0.30
CA ILE A 185 -4.84 -9.84 -1.67
C ILE A 185 -6.25 -10.33 -2.02
N ILE A 186 -6.96 -11.00 -1.11
CA ILE A 186 -8.34 -11.45 -1.33
C ILE A 186 -9.25 -10.26 -1.64
N GLU A 187 -9.16 -9.20 -0.83
CA GLU A 187 -10.03 -8.04 -0.98
C GLU A 187 -9.64 -7.20 -2.20
N ALA A 188 -8.36 -6.91 -2.40
CA ALA A 188 -7.87 -6.10 -3.52
C ALA A 188 -8.08 -6.75 -4.88
N ALA A 189 -8.02 -8.08 -4.96
CA ALA A 189 -8.29 -8.83 -6.19
C ALA A 189 -9.77 -9.22 -6.33
N GLY A 190 -10.64 -8.83 -5.38
CA GLY A 190 -12.07 -9.16 -5.41
C GLY A 190 -12.34 -10.68 -5.41
N LEU A 191 -11.47 -11.47 -4.78
CA LEU A 191 -11.59 -12.92 -4.79
C LEU A 191 -12.79 -13.37 -3.96
N GLY A 192 -13.68 -14.14 -4.57
CA GLY A 192 -14.87 -14.66 -3.91
C GLY A 192 -15.47 -15.87 -4.62
N GLY A 193 -16.55 -16.41 -4.04
CA GLY A 193 -17.30 -17.51 -4.63
C GLY A 193 -16.63 -18.89 -4.52
N PRO A 194 -17.15 -19.89 -5.26
CA PRO A 194 -16.73 -21.30 -5.13
C PRO A 194 -15.26 -21.56 -5.48
N THR A 195 -14.63 -20.70 -6.29
CA THR A 195 -13.24 -20.84 -6.72
C THR A 195 -12.23 -20.23 -5.76
N LEU A 196 -12.67 -19.48 -4.73
CA LEU A 196 -11.78 -18.85 -3.75
C LEU A 196 -10.78 -19.86 -3.13
N PRO A 197 -11.16 -21.07 -2.69
CA PRO A 197 -10.21 -22.04 -2.14
C PRO A 197 -9.06 -22.42 -3.09
N LEU A 198 -9.28 -22.35 -4.40
CA LEU A 198 -8.29 -22.72 -5.42
C LEU A 198 -7.14 -21.71 -5.52
N VAL A 199 -7.41 -20.44 -5.21
CA VAL A 199 -6.41 -19.36 -5.17
C VAL A 199 -5.87 -19.19 -3.75
N LEU A 200 -6.76 -19.34 -2.76
CA LEU A 200 -6.46 -19.10 -1.37
C LEU A 200 -5.49 -20.11 -0.78
N LEU A 201 -5.66 -21.42 -1.04
CA LEU A 201 -4.79 -22.43 -0.43
C LEU A 201 -3.32 -22.33 -0.91
N PRO A 202 -3.02 -22.17 -2.22
CA PRO A 202 -1.65 -21.95 -2.68
C PRO A 202 -1.09 -20.62 -2.16
N GLY A 203 -1.90 -19.56 -2.14
CA GLY A 203 -1.51 -18.25 -1.61
C GLY A 203 -1.16 -18.29 -0.13
N LEU A 204 -2.02 -18.87 0.71
CA LEU A 204 -1.77 -19.04 2.15
C LEU A 204 -0.54 -19.91 2.42
N LEU A 205 -0.35 -20.98 1.64
CA LEU A 205 0.83 -21.83 1.77
C LEU A 205 2.10 -21.06 1.42
N ALA A 206 2.12 -20.34 0.30
CA ALA A 206 3.26 -19.50 -0.10
C ALA A 206 3.54 -18.40 0.94
N SER A 207 2.50 -17.74 1.42
CA SER A 207 2.57 -16.71 2.47
C SER A 207 3.07 -17.23 3.81
N GLY A 208 2.60 -18.40 4.25
CA GLY A 208 3.03 -19.04 5.49
C GLY A 208 4.48 -19.50 5.42
N VAL A 209 4.87 -20.17 4.33
CA VAL A 209 6.27 -20.56 4.08
C VAL A 209 7.17 -19.33 3.99
N GLY A 210 6.74 -18.31 3.26
CA GLY A 210 7.47 -17.06 3.10
C GLY A 210 7.71 -16.32 4.42
N SER A 211 6.69 -16.26 5.28
CA SER A 211 6.81 -15.69 6.63
C SER A 211 7.80 -16.47 7.50
N LEU A 212 7.81 -17.81 7.42
CA LEU A 212 8.81 -18.63 8.13
C LEU A 212 10.23 -18.36 7.63
N VAL A 213 10.41 -18.16 6.32
CA VAL A 213 11.70 -17.78 5.75
C VAL A 213 12.15 -16.42 6.27
N PHE A 214 11.26 -15.42 6.29
CA PHE A 214 11.57 -14.09 6.79
C PHE A 214 11.96 -14.11 8.28
N ILE A 215 11.19 -14.81 9.11
CA ILE A 215 11.49 -15.00 10.55
C ILE A 215 12.83 -15.73 10.72
N GLY A 216 13.06 -16.78 9.94
CA GLY A 216 14.30 -17.56 9.96
C GLY A 216 15.51 -16.72 9.58
N MET A 217 15.40 -15.89 8.53
CA MET A 217 16.49 -15.02 8.08
C MET A 217 16.93 -14.02 9.14
N GLY A 218 16.00 -13.39 9.86
CA GLY A 218 16.36 -12.52 10.99
C GLY A 218 17.16 -13.24 12.06
N ASN A 219 16.74 -14.46 12.41
CA ASN A 219 17.43 -15.25 13.42
C ASN A 219 18.79 -15.78 12.94
N TRP A 220 18.94 -16.11 11.66
CA TRP A 220 20.16 -16.73 11.12
C TRP A 220 21.23 -15.70 10.72
N THR A 221 20.83 -14.55 10.20
CA THR A 221 21.77 -13.52 9.73
C THR A 221 22.13 -12.51 10.83
N GLY A 222 21.34 -12.41 11.89
CA GLY A 222 21.49 -11.39 12.93
C GLY A 222 21.05 -10.00 12.48
N LEU A 223 20.56 -9.84 11.25
CA LEU A 223 19.99 -8.59 10.74
C LEU A 223 18.59 -8.38 11.34
N SER A 224 18.27 -7.13 11.69
CA SER A 224 17.02 -6.80 12.37
C SER A 224 15.81 -6.94 11.46
N THR A 225 15.06 -8.04 11.58
CA THR A 225 13.74 -8.18 10.95
C THR A 225 12.71 -7.18 11.48
N SER A 226 12.96 -6.60 12.66
CA SER A 226 12.15 -5.55 13.27
C SER A 226 12.30 -4.19 12.60
N ALA A 227 13.35 -3.97 11.80
CA ALA A 227 13.49 -2.72 11.06
C ALA A 227 12.40 -2.59 9.99
N TYR A 228 11.92 -3.72 9.43
CA TYR A 228 10.96 -3.66 8.31
C TYR A 228 9.59 -4.30 8.57
N ALA A 229 9.44 -5.06 9.66
CA ALA A 229 8.16 -5.67 10.03
C ALA A 229 7.44 -4.82 11.07
N LEU A 230 6.17 -4.50 10.81
CA LEU A 230 5.33 -3.82 11.78
C LEU A 230 5.13 -4.70 13.02
N THR A 231 5.52 -4.18 14.19
CA THR A 231 5.20 -4.81 15.47
C THR A 231 4.02 -4.12 16.12
N PRO A 232 3.16 -4.84 16.86
CA PRO A 232 2.04 -4.21 17.56
C PRO A 232 2.52 -3.12 18.52
N PHE A 233 1.88 -1.97 18.46
CA PHE A 233 2.18 -0.79 19.24
C PHE A 233 1.90 -1.00 20.73
N SER A 234 2.72 -0.36 21.57
CA SER A 234 2.55 -0.34 23.01
C SER A 234 1.68 0.85 23.40
N LEU A 235 0.37 0.73 23.19
CA LEU A 235 -0.62 1.74 23.58
C LEU A 235 -1.21 1.40 24.97
N PRO A 236 -1.76 2.39 25.69
CA PRO A 236 -2.49 2.16 26.93
C PRO A 236 -3.59 1.10 26.78
N THR A 237 -3.80 0.27 27.79
CA THR A 237 -4.83 -0.76 27.74
C THR A 237 -6.23 -0.14 27.69
N PHE A 238 -7.08 -0.67 26.83
CA PHE A 238 -8.43 -0.16 26.61
C PHE A 238 -9.48 -1.20 27.01
N SER A 239 -10.21 -0.93 28.07
CA SER A 239 -11.17 -1.86 28.69
C SER A 239 -12.50 -1.93 27.94
N GLY A 240 -12.88 -0.90 27.19
CA GLY A 240 -14.10 -0.90 26.37
C GLY A 240 -14.56 0.50 25.95
N PRO A 241 -15.42 0.59 24.91
CA PRO A 241 -15.85 1.86 24.34
C PRO A 241 -16.86 2.61 25.21
N GLY A 242 -16.63 3.91 25.41
CA GLY A 242 -17.61 4.85 25.93
C GLY A 242 -18.38 5.60 24.83
N TRP A 243 -19.39 6.38 25.22
CA TRP A 243 -20.16 7.22 24.29
C TRP A 243 -19.31 8.31 23.62
N GLY A 244 -18.35 8.87 24.35
CA GLY A 244 -17.40 9.85 23.82
C GLY A 244 -16.53 9.25 22.72
N ASP A 245 -15.97 8.06 22.97
CA ASP A 245 -15.16 7.35 21.98
C ASP A 245 -15.96 7.07 20.71
N PHE A 246 -17.20 6.61 20.85
CA PHE A 246 -18.08 6.35 19.71
C PHE A 246 -18.42 7.61 18.89
N GLY A 247 -18.79 8.70 19.56
CA GLY A 247 -19.12 9.97 18.89
C GLY A 247 -17.93 10.54 18.11
N TRP A 248 -16.76 10.61 18.76
CA TRP A 248 -15.53 11.08 18.12
C TRP A 248 -15.08 10.17 16.98
N THR A 249 -15.27 8.86 17.12
CA THR A 249 -14.93 7.88 16.09
C THR A 249 -15.56 8.23 14.74
N ILE A 250 -16.87 8.54 14.72
CA ILE A 250 -17.57 8.87 13.47
C ILE A 250 -17.07 10.19 12.89
N VAL A 251 -16.97 11.23 13.73
CA VAL A 251 -16.56 12.57 13.30
C VAL A 251 -15.15 12.55 12.71
N LEU A 252 -14.21 11.91 13.41
CA LEU A 252 -12.81 11.86 13.00
C LEU A 252 -12.57 10.91 11.84
N ALA A 253 -13.34 9.83 11.70
CA ALA A 253 -13.27 8.97 10.52
C ALA A 253 -13.67 9.73 9.24
N ILE A 254 -14.72 10.55 9.30
CA ILE A 254 -15.13 11.40 8.17
C ILE A 254 -14.08 12.47 7.89
N ALA A 255 -13.51 13.08 8.94
CA ALA A 255 -12.43 14.06 8.78
C ALA A 255 -11.18 13.43 8.13
N ALA A 256 -10.78 12.24 8.54
CA ALA A 256 -9.68 11.50 7.94
C ALA A 256 -9.92 11.20 6.46
N ALA A 257 -11.13 10.76 6.10
CA ALA A 257 -11.52 10.55 4.72
C ALA A 257 -11.42 11.83 3.88
N LEU A 258 -11.84 12.97 4.42
CA LEU A 258 -11.69 14.27 3.76
C LEU A 258 -10.22 14.65 3.56
N VAL A 259 -9.38 14.47 4.57
CA VAL A 259 -7.93 14.75 4.49
C VAL A 259 -7.28 13.88 3.41
N VAL A 260 -7.51 12.57 3.44
CA VAL A 260 -6.97 11.65 2.42
C VAL A 260 -7.49 12.00 1.03
N PHE A 261 -8.78 12.35 0.90
CA PHE A 261 -9.35 12.79 -0.37
C PHE A 261 -8.64 14.04 -0.94
N VAL A 262 -8.34 15.02 -0.09
CA VAL A 262 -7.57 16.22 -0.48
C VAL A 262 -6.14 15.85 -0.89
N ILE A 263 -5.48 14.96 -0.15
CA ILE A 263 -4.14 14.45 -0.48
C ILE A 263 -4.14 13.79 -1.86
N VAL A 264 -5.12 12.94 -2.16
CA VAL A 264 -5.26 12.29 -3.48
C VAL A 264 -5.56 13.32 -4.57
N GLU A 265 -6.24 14.43 -4.27
CA GLU A 265 -6.42 15.51 -5.24
C GLU A 265 -5.18 16.27 -5.59
N ILE A 266 -4.40 16.61 -4.59
CA ILE A 266 -3.12 17.23 -4.82
C ILE A 266 -2.25 16.26 -5.61
N ALA A 267 -2.25 14.97 -5.27
CA ALA A 267 -1.54 13.92 -6.02
C ALA A 267 -1.94 13.91 -7.50
N ARG A 268 -3.23 13.76 -7.82
CA ARG A 268 -3.72 13.75 -9.21
C ARG A 268 -3.46 15.04 -9.96
N TRP A 269 -3.54 16.18 -9.29
CA TRP A 269 -3.20 17.47 -9.88
C TRP A 269 -1.71 17.53 -10.21
N THR A 270 -0.81 17.14 -9.29
CA THR A 270 0.63 17.12 -9.54
C THR A 270 1.00 16.17 -10.67
N THR A 271 0.38 14.98 -10.77
CA THR A 271 0.61 14.04 -11.87
C THR A 271 0.35 14.68 -13.24
N ARG A 272 -0.74 15.46 -13.37
CA ARG A 272 -1.08 16.18 -14.62
C ARG A 272 -0.06 17.25 -14.99
N VAL A 273 0.60 17.86 -14.01
CA VAL A 273 1.66 18.86 -14.24
C VAL A 273 2.94 18.15 -14.64
N VAL A 274 3.33 17.11 -13.90
CA VAL A 274 4.59 16.39 -14.09
C VAL A 274 4.65 15.65 -15.43
N SER A 275 3.53 15.10 -15.89
CA SER A 275 3.43 14.37 -17.16
C SER A 275 3.87 15.19 -18.39
N ARG A 276 3.86 16.53 -18.31
CA ARG A 276 4.29 17.42 -19.39
C ARG A 276 5.80 17.35 -19.66
N ARG A 277 6.61 17.24 -18.61
CA ARG A 277 8.08 17.14 -18.68
C ARG A 277 8.59 16.27 -17.51
N PRO A 278 8.46 14.93 -17.60
CA PRO A 278 8.68 14.07 -16.44
C PRO A 278 10.05 14.21 -15.79
N PHE A 279 11.16 14.25 -16.56
CA PHE A 279 12.48 14.44 -15.95
C PHE A 279 12.62 15.72 -15.13
N VAL A 280 12.15 16.86 -15.64
CA VAL A 280 12.30 18.15 -14.95
C VAL A 280 11.34 18.21 -13.77
N PHE A 281 10.07 17.87 -13.99
CA PHE A 281 9.04 18.08 -12.98
C PHE A 281 8.99 16.99 -11.92
N THR A 282 9.41 15.75 -12.21
CA THR A 282 9.58 14.71 -11.16
C THR A 282 10.74 15.07 -10.24
N THR A 283 11.86 15.56 -10.77
CA THR A 283 12.97 16.08 -9.95
C THR A 283 12.56 17.31 -9.14
N ALA A 284 11.84 18.26 -9.75
CA ALA A 284 11.31 19.41 -9.03
C ALA A 284 10.34 18.99 -7.91
N ALA A 285 9.45 18.02 -8.17
CA ALA A 285 8.54 17.48 -7.16
C ALA A 285 9.30 16.86 -5.99
N ALA A 286 10.39 16.12 -6.24
CA ALA A 286 11.23 15.57 -5.19
C ALA A 286 11.91 16.65 -4.35
N LEU A 287 12.39 17.72 -4.99
CA LEU A 287 12.98 18.86 -4.30
C LEU A 287 11.95 19.62 -3.45
N VAL A 288 10.69 19.71 -3.90
CA VAL A 288 9.60 20.28 -3.08
C VAL A 288 9.35 19.44 -1.84
N VAL A 289 9.38 18.10 -1.95
CA VAL A 289 9.30 17.20 -0.78
C VAL A 289 10.44 17.47 0.20
N GLY A 290 11.67 17.63 -0.30
CA GLY A 290 12.83 18.00 0.54
C GLY A 290 12.68 19.37 1.19
N GLY A 291 12.17 20.37 0.45
CA GLY A 291 11.87 21.69 0.99
C GLY A 291 10.81 21.67 2.09
N LEU A 292 9.78 20.83 1.97
CA LEU A 292 8.78 20.61 3.02
C LEU A 292 9.40 20.01 4.29
N ALA A 293 10.27 19.01 4.14
CA ALA A 293 10.99 18.41 5.27
C ALA A 293 11.91 19.43 5.97
N ILE A 294 12.63 20.25 5.21
CA ILE A 294 13.48 21.33 5.73
C ILE A 294 12.64 22.38 6.48
N ALA A 295 11.52 22.81 5.90
CA ALA A 295 10.63 23.78 6.52
C ALA A 295 10.05 23.24 7.83
N PHE A 296 9.70 21.95 7.89
CA PHE A 296 9.28 21.30 9.14
C PHE A 296 10.38 21.29 10.19
N ASN A 297 11.60 20.91 9.81
CA ASN A 297 12.76 20.92 10.70
C ASN A 297 13.02 22.34 11.27
N GLN A 298 13.00 23.37 10.42
CA GLN A 298 13.17 24.75 10.86
C GLN A 298 12.04 25.27 11.76
N ALA A 299 10.82 24.73 11.62
CA ALA A 299 9.67 25.15 12.40
C ALA A 299 9.54 24.43 13.75
N THR A 300 10.18 23.26 13.93
CA THR A 300 9.91 22.37 15.08
C THR A 300 11.16 21.81 15.74
N ASP A 301 12.34 22.04 15.18
CA ASP A 301 13.63 21.44 15.57
C ASP A 301 13.65 19.90 15.52
N GLN A 302 12.62 19.28 14.94
CA GLN A 302 12.55 17.84 14.72
C GLN A 302 13.31 17.46 13.45
N PRO A 303 13.88 16.25 13.38
CA PRO A 303 14.65 15.82 12.23
C PRO A 303 13.80 15.73 10.95
N THR A 304 14.45 15.86 9.79
CA THR A 304 13.77 15.89 8.48
C THR A 304 13.14 14.55 8.10
N ASP A 305 13.68 13.45 8.62
CA ASP A 305 13.19 12.07 8.46
C ASP A 305 11.75 11.89 8.96
N ALA A 306 11.32 12.65 9.97
CA ALA A 306 9.94 12.65 10.45
C ALA A 306 8.93 12.91 9.31
N VAL A 307 9.28 13.78 8.35
CA VAL A 307 8.48 14.07 7.16
C VAL A 307 8.80 13.12 6.00
N LEU A 308 10.06 12.73 5.83
CA LEU A 308 10.50 11.86 4.75
C LEU A 308 10.10 10.38 5.00
N PHE A 309 10.42 9.53 4.02
CA PHE A 309 10.20 8.09 4.07
C PHE A 309 8.74 7.67 4.34
N SER A 310 8.52 6.37 4.54
CA SER A 310 7.19 5.81 4.73
C SER A 310 6.56 6.15 6.09
N GLY A 311 7.35 6.57 7.09
CA GLY A 311 6.92 6.69 8.48
C GLY A 311 7.09 5.41 9.30
N GLN A 312 7.60 4.34 8.68
CA GLN A 312 7.63 3.03 9.32
C GLN A 312 8.62 2.94 10.48
N ASP A 313 9.81 3.50 10.32
CA ASP A 313 10.87 3.44 11.34
C ASP A 313 10.56 4.43 12.48
N GLU A 314 9.82 5.49 12.15
CA GLU A 314 9.48 6.56 13.08
C GLU A 314 8.31 6.19 14.00
N PHE A 315 7.48 5.19 13.67
CA PHE A 315 6.32 4.77 14.48
C PHE A 315 6.67 4.60 15.97
N ALA A 316 7.74 3.86 16.27
CA ALA A 316 8.14 3.57 17.64
C ALA A 316 8.68 4.81 18.37
N SER A 317 9.44 5.65 17.67
CA SER A 317 9.99 6.90 18.24
C SER A 317 8.89 7.89 18.57
N VAL A 318 7.96 8.14 17.64
CA VAL A 318 6.83 9.07 17.82
C VAL A 318 5.94 8.62 18.97
N LEU A 319 5.68 7.32 19.10
CA LEU A 319 4.86 6.81 20.18
C LEU A 319 5.56 6.89 21.55
N LYS A 320 6.86 6.63 21.60
CA LYS A 320 7.67 6.76 22.82
C LYS A 320 7.72 8.21 23.30
N ASP A 321 7.89 9.14 22.36
CA ASP A 321 8.05 10.56 22.64
C ASP A 321 6.71 11.31 22.64
N ALA A 322 5.58 10.62 22.48
CA ALA A 322 4.24 11.21 22.37
C ALA A 322 3.89 12.17 23.51
N SER A 323 4.35 11.87 24.74
CA SER A 323 4.14 12.72 25.92
C SER A 323 5.01 13.99 25.95
N THR A 324 6.08 14.02 25.16
CA THR A 324 7.05 15.14 25.10
C THR A 324 6.87 16.00 23.85
N LEU A 325 6.30 15.45 22.78
CA LEU A 325 6.02 16.17 21.56
C LEU A 325 4.88 17.17 21.77
N SER A 326 5.10 18.42 21.34
CA SER A 326 4.06 19.43 21.42
C SER A 326 2.92 19.12 20.43
N LEU A 327 1.68 19.51 20.78
CA LEU A 327 0.53 19.40 19.87
C LEU A 327 0.76 20.16 18.56
N THR A 328 1.48 21.29 18.63
CA THR A 328 1.88 22.05 17.43
C THR A 328 2.81 21.23 16.54
N THR A 329 3.79 20.55 17.11
CA THR A 329 4.74 19.69 16.38
C THR A 329 4.00 18.56 15.68
N LEU A 330 3.10 17.86 16.38
CA LEU A 330 2.28 16.80 15.78
C LEU A 330 1.36 17.34 14.67
N GLY A 331 0.75 18.51 14.88
CA GLY A 331 -0.09 19.17 13.87
C GLY A 331 0.69 19.55 12.62
N LEU A 332 1.89 20.14 12.79
CA LEU A 332 2.78 20.46 11.68
C LEU A 332 3.26 19.18 10.98
N LEU A 333 3.60 18.12 11.72
CA LEU A 333 4.01 16.85 11.15
C LEU A 333 2.91 16.25 10.26
N LEU A 334 1.65 16.29 10.70
CA LEU A 334 0.50 15.84 9.92
C LEU A 334 0.38 16.64 8.61
N VAL A 335 0.54 17.96 8.65
CA VAL A 335 0.45 18.84 7.49
C VAL A 335 1.62 18.63 6.52
N PHE A 336 2.86 18.69 7.01
CA PHE A 336 4.06 18.59 6.18
C PHE A 336 4.22 17.19 5.58
N LYS A 337 4.01 16.12 6.37
CA LYS A 337 4.06 14.76 5.84
C LYS A 337 2.87 14.46 4.92
N GLY A 338 1.67 14.97 5.23
CA GLY A 338 0.53 14.87 4.32
C GLY A 338 0.77 15.55 2.97
N ALA A 339 1.38 16.74 2.97
CA ALA A 339 1.76 17.44 1.75
C ALA A 339 2.86 16.70 0.98
N ALA A 340 3.92 16.26 1.66
CA ALA A 340 5.00 15.47 1.06
C ALA A 340 4.49 14.14 0.48
N TRP A 341 3.59 13.47 1.19
CA TRP A 341 2.92 12.26 0.72
C TRP A 341 2.07 12.55 -0.51
N SER A 342 1.28 13.62 -0.54
CA SER A 342 0.46 13.97 -1.73
C SER A 342 1.30 14.13 -3.00
N ILE A 343 2.46 14.81 -2.89
CA ILE A 343 3.39 14.99 -4.02
C ILE A 343 4.04 13.65 -4.38
N SER A 344 4.43 12.86 -3.38
CA SER A 344 5.05 11.55 -3.60
C SER A 344 4.09 10.58 -4.30
N LEU A 345 2.84 10.55 -3.85
CA LEU A 345 1.75 9.70 -4.33
C LEU A 345 1.42 9.92 -5.81
N GLY A 346 1.47 11.17 -6.28
CA GLY A 346 1.15 11.50 -7.67
C GLY A 346 2.27 11.24 -8.67
N ASN A 347 3.53 11.26 -8.23
CA ASN A 347 4.68 11.43 -9.15
C ASN A 347 5.73 10.32 -9.09
N PHE A 348 5.66 9.45 -8.08
CA PHE A 348 6.67 8.42 -7.83
C PHE A 348 6.05 7.01 -7.74
N ARG A 349 6.85 6.02 -7.32
CA ARG A 349 6.45 4.60 -7.33
C ARG A 349 6.73 3.94 -5.99
N GLY A 350 5.70 3.31 -5.45
CA GLY A 350 5.63 2.80 -4.08
C GLY A 350 4.18 2.58 -3.71
N GLY A 351 3.87 2.40 -2.44
CA GLY A 351 2.50 2.20 -1.99
C GLY A 351 2.03 3.25 -0.97
N PRO A 352 0.71 3.45 -0.86
CA PRO A 352 0.13 4.48 0.02
C PRO A 352 -0.06 4.10 1.50
N THR A 353 0.04 2.83 1.85
CA THR A 353 -0.49 2.26 3.11
C THR A 353 0.28 2.75 4.33
N PHE A 354 1.61 2.72 4.29
CA PHE A 354 2.44 3.12 5.43
C PHE A 354 2.32 4.61 5.77
N PRO A 355 2.41 5.55 4.81
CA PRO A 355 2.13 6.95 5.10
C PRO A 355 0.70 7.18 5.63
N ALA A 356 -0.30 6.45 5.12
CA ALA A 356 -1.67 6.55 5.63
C ALA A 356 -1.78 6.08 7.09
N LEU A 357 -1.11 4.98 7.44
CA LEU A 357 -1.01 4.50 8.82
C LEU A 357 -0.29 5.52 9.71
N PHE A 358 0.79 6.14 9.22
CA PHE A 358 1.55 7.14 9.98
C PHE A 358 0.74 8.40 10.26
N LEU A 359 0.06 8.95 9.25
CA LEU A 359 -0.85 10.09 9.45
C LEU A 359 -2.00 9.71 10.39
N GLY A 360 -2.50 8.48 10.32
CA GLY A 360 -3.49 7.96 11.25
C GLY A 360 -2.98 7.90 12.70
N LEU A 361 -1.73 7.46 12.92
CA LEU A 361 -1.09 7.49 14.24
C LEU A 361 -0.97 8.92 14.76
N VAL A 362 -0.35 9.83 13.99
CA VAL A 362 -0.11 11.22 14.41
C VAL A 362 -1.43 11.94 14.67
N GLY A 363 -2.42 11.76 13.79
CA GLY A 363 -3.78 12.27 14.00
C GLY A 363 -4.45 11.68 15.24
N GLY A 364 -4.22 10.40 15.53
CA GLY A 364 -4.68 9.71 16.73
C GLY A 364 -4.10 10.28 18.02
N LEU A 365 -2.79 10.53 18.05
CA LEU A 365 -2.11 11.13 19.20
C LEU A 365 -2.64 12.55 19.46
N LEU A 366 -2.89 13.34 18.41
CA LEU A 366 -3.57 14.63 18.54
C LEU A 366 -5.00 14.48 19.08
N ALA A 367 -5.77 13.55 18.51
CA ALA A 367 -7.16 13.32 18.88
C ALA A 367 -7.32 12.72 20.30
N GLY A 368 -6.30 12.05 20.84
CA GLY A 368 -6.29 11.56 22.23
C GLY A 368 -6.38 12.66 23.29
N HIS A 369 -6.18 13.92 22.90
CA HIS A 369 -6.37 15.09 23.76
C HIS A 369 -7.80 15.64 23.74
N LEU A 370 -8.69 15.05 22.93
CA LEU A 370 -10.10 15.44 22.89
C LEU A 370 -10.84 14.95 24.13
N PRO A 371 -11.80 15.74 24.65
CA PRO A 371 -12.51 15.38 25.86
C PRO A 371 -13.32 14.09 25.64
N GLY A 372 -13.07 13.11 26.51
CA GLY A 372 -13.76 11.82 26.48
C GLY A 372 -13.39 10.91 25.31
N PHE A 373 -12.23 11.13 24.66
CA PHE A 373 -11.69 10.21 23.66
C PHE A 373 -10.33 9.66 24.12
N SER A 374 -10.25 8.36 24.30
CA SER A 374 -9.01 7.73 24.74
C SER A 374 -7.98 7.68 23.60
N GLU A 375 -6.69 7.78 23.92
CA GLU A 375 -5.60 7.75 22.92
C GLU A 375 -5.60 6.47 22.08
N THR A 376 -5.71 5.30 22.73
CA THR A 376 -5.71 4.00 22.06
C THR A 376 -6.77 3.88 20.95
N PRO A 377 -8.08 4.10 21.23
CA PRO A 377 -9.07 4.08 20.17
C PRO A 377 -8.86 5.22 19.16
N ALA A 378 -8.38 6.39 19.55
CA ALA A 378 -8.08 7.48 18.62
C ALA A 378 -7.06 7.09 17.55
N VAL A 379 -5.94 6.50 17.97
CA VAL A 379 -4.91 5.97 17.09
C VAL A 379 -5.45 4.86 16.20
N ALA A 380 -6.12 3.86 16.79
CA ALA A 380 -6.62 2.71 16.03
C ALA A 380 -7.67 3.12 14.96
N VAL A 381 -8.60 4.00 15.34
CA VAL A 381 -9.66 4.52 14.48
C VAL A 381 -9.09 5.31 13.32
N LEU A 382 -8.16 6.23 13.58
CA LEU A 382 -7.61 7.09 12.53
C LEU A 382 -6.64 6.35 11.60
N MET A 383 -5.93 5.33 12.10
CA MET A 383 -5.18 4.40 11.25
C MET A 383 -6.11 3.63 10.30
N GLY A 384 -7.17 3.00 10.82
CA GLY A 384 -8.14 2.27 10.01
C GLY A 384 -8.84 3.18 8.99
N ALA A 385 -9.28 4.36 9.43
CA ALA A 385 -9.93 5.36 8.59
C ALA A 385 -8.99 5.89 7.49
N GLY A 386 -7.72 6.17 7.81
CA GLY A 386 -6.73 6.63 6.84
C GLY A 386 -6.47 5.59 5.76
N VAL A 387 -6.25 4.33 6.15
CA VAL A 387 -5.98 3.22 5.22
C VAL A 387 -7.18 2.94 4.33
N VAL A 388 -8.40 2.86 4.87
CA VAL A 388 -9.57 2.57 4.03
C VAL A 388 -9.86 3.70 3.05
N SER A 389 -9.58 4.95 3.42
CA SER A 389 -9.83 6.12 2.57
C SER A 389 -8.92 6.17 1.34
N ILE A 390 -7.74 5.53 1.41
CA ILE A 390 -6.82 5.45 0.27
C ILE A 390 -6.92 4.11 -0.47
N LEU A 391 -7.04 2.99 0.25
CA LEU A 391 -7.05 1.66 -0.35
C LEU A 391 -8.42 1.23 -0.87
N ARG A 392 -9.51 1.74 -0.26
CA ARG A 392 -10.88 1.23 -0.45
C ARG A 392 -11.04 -0.26 -0.13
N LEU A 393 -10.24 -0.75 0.83
CA LEU A 393 -10.23 -2.14 1.30
C LEU A 393 -10.66 -2.18 2.77
N PRO A 394 -11.98 -2.16 3.08
CA PRO A 394 -12.47 -2.07 4.46
C PRO A 394 -12.00 -3.22 5.36
N LEU A 395 -12.08 -4.48 4.92
CA LEU A 395 -11.70 -5.62 5.75
C LEU A 395 -10.20 -5.59 6.08
N SER A 396 -9.36 -5.29 5.09
CA SER A 396 -7.91 -5.13 5.23
C SER A 396 -7.58 -4.00 6.20
N SER A 397 -8.27 -2.88 6.09
CA SER A 397 -8.06 -1.72 6.97
C SER A 397 -8.41 -2.04 8.42
N VAL A 398 -9.50 -2.78 8.66
CA VAL A 398 -9.85 -3.27 10.01
C VAL A 398 -8.78 -4.20 10.55
N VAL A 399 -8.36 -5.20 9.75
CA VAL A 399 -7.39 -6.22 10.19
C VAL A 399 -6.03 -5.59 10.47
N VAL A 400 -5.55 -4.68 9.62
CA VAL A 400 -4.28 -3.96 9.83
C VAL A 400 -4.35 -3.13 11.11
N ALA A 401 -5.38 -2.29 11.28
CA ALA A 401 -5.50 -1.46 12.49
C ALA A 401 -5.60 -2.33 13.76
N LEU A 402 -6.41 -3.38 13.74
CA LEU A 402 -6.60 -4.27 14.89
C LEU A 402 -5.31 -4.99 15.28
N LEU A 403 -4.53 -5.45 14.31
CA LEU A 403 -3.27 -6.15 14.59
C LEU A 403 -2.21 -5.20 15.13
N LEU A 404 -2.13 -3.98 14.60
CA LEU A 404 -1.19 -2.97 15.08
C LEU A 404 -1.54 -2.47 16.49
N THR A 405 -2.81 -2.48 16.89
CA THR A 405 -3.22 -2.09 18.24
C THR A 405 -3.56 -3.28 19.15
N SER A 406 -3.23 -4.51 18.75
CA SER A 406 -3.67 -5.73 19.42
C SER A 406 -3.23 -5.85 20.89
N LYS A 407 -2.06 -5.31 21.25
CA LYS A 407 -1.55 -5.28 22.63
C LYS A 407 -2.41 -4.45 23.59
N ALA A 408 -3.15 -3.48 23.06
CA ALA A 408 -4.00 -2.61 23.86
C ALA A 408 -5.36 -3.25 24.23
N GLY A 409 -5.67 -4.41 23.64
CA GLY A 409 -6.89 -5.17 23.89
C GLY A 409 -7.89 -5.10 22.72
N LEU A 410 -8.81 -6.07 22.69
CA LEU A 410 -9.81 -6.20 21.61
C LEU A 410 -11.02 -5.26 21.77
N GLY A 411 -11.11 -4.51 22.88
CA GLY A 411 -12.20 -3.55 23.14
C GLY A 411 -12.29 -2.42 22.10
N VAL A 412 -11.20 -2.18 21.36
CA VAL A 412 -11.12 -1.15 20.31
C VAL A 412 -11.75 -1.63 18.99
N ALA A 413 -11.89 -2.95 18.79
CA ALA A 413 -12.33 -3.52 17.51
C ALA A 413 -13.67 -2.97 16.98
N PRO A 414 -14.72 -2.80 17.81
CA PRO A 414 -15.98 -2.22 17.34
C PRO A 414 -15.82 -0.79 16.80
N LEU A 415 -14.98 0.02 17.44
CA LEU A 415 -14.73 1.41 17.02
C LEU A 415 -13.96 1.46 15.70
N ILE A 416 -12.97 0.57 15.51
CA ILE A 416 -12.25 0.45 14.24
C ILE A 416 -13.21 0.12 13.10
N ILE A 417 -14.13 -0.83 13.30
CA ILE A 417 -15.11 -1.21 12.27
C ILE A 417 -16.01 -0.01 11.92
N VAL A 418 -16.55 0.68 12.92
CA VAL A 418 -17.40 1.86 12.72
C VAL A 418 -16.63 2.97 11.98
N ALA A 419 -15.39 3.24 12.38
CA ALA A 419 -14.52 4.20 11.72
C ALA A 419 -14.30 3.87 10.25
N VAL A 420 -13.92 2.61 9.97
CA VAL A 420 -13.63 2.15 8.61
C VAL A 420 -14.86 2.28 7.72
N VAL A 421 -16.04 1.88 8.22
CA VAL A 421 -17.29 2.00 7.46
C VAL A 421 -17.64 3.47 7.20
N ALA A 422 -17.55 4.34 8.22
CA ALA A 422 -17.83 5.76 8.08
C ALA A 422 -16.88 6.45 7.09
N ALA A 423 -15.58 6.16 7.19
CA ALA A 423 -14.56 6.70 6.30
C ALA A 423 -14.71 6.17 4.86
N TYR A 424 -15.04 4.88 4.68
CA TYR A 424 -15.31 4.30 3.37
C TYR A 424 -16.50 4.99 2.69
N ILE A 425 -17.64 5.11 3.39
CA ILE A 425 -18.83 5.79 2.85
C ILE A 425 -18.52 7.25 2.53
N ALA A 426 -17.82 7.96 3.41
CA ALA A 426 -17.42 9.35 3.17
C ALA A 426 -16.53 9.47 1.91
N THR A 427 -15.56 8.57 1.75
CA THR A 427 -14.68 8.52 0.57
C THR A 427 -15.46 8.26 -0.71
N GLU A 428 -16.42 7.35 -0.70
CA GLU A 428 -17.30 7.08 -1.85
C GLU A 428 -18.18 8.28 -2.21
N VAL A 429 -18.79 8.94 -1.21
CA VAL A 429 -19.61 10.14 -1.43
C VAL A 429 -18.77 11.30 -2.01
N LEU A 430 -17.57 11.53 -1.45
CA LEU A 430 -16.66 12.56 -1.95
C LEU A 430 -16.19 12.25 -3.39
N SER A 431 -15.96 10.97 -3.70
CA SER A 431 -15.54 10.53 -5.03
C SER A 431 -16.65 10.65 -6.07
N ALA A 432 -17.89 10.28 -5.72
CA ALA A 432 -19.04 10.35 -6.62
C ALA A 432 -19.37 11.77 -7.07
N ARG A 433 -19.18 12.78 -6.19
CA ARG A 433 -19.41 14.20 -6.51
C ARG A 433 -18.51 14.78 -7.61
N ARG A 434 -17.53 14.01 -8.10
CA ARG A 434 -16.61 14.43 -9.15
C ARG A 434 -17.02 14.08 -10.55
N VAL A 435 -17.84 13.03 -10.72
CA VAL A 435 -18.34 12.70 -12.06
C VAL A 435 -19.21 13.89 -12.46
N PRO A 436 -18.82 14.70 -13.46
CA PRO A 436 -19.74 15.68 -14.01
C PRO A 436 -20.94 14.88 -14.50
N VAL A 437 -22.15 15.28 -14.11
CA VAL A 437 -23.37 14.74 -14.70
C VAL A 437 -23.37 15.10 -16.19
N ALA A 438 -22.80 14.22 -17.00
CA ALA A 438 -22.86 14.15 -18.46
C ALA A 438 -22.52 12.69 -18.76
N GLU A 439 -23.47 11.80 -19.05
CA GLU A 439 -24.43 11.89 -20.13
C GLU A 439 -25.56 10.88 -19.85
N THR A 440 -26.75 11.34 -19.46
CA THR A 440 -27.98 10.58 -19.74
C THR A 440 -28.23 10.70 -21.24
N ALA A 441 -27.54 9.88 -22.02
CA ALA A 441 -27.99 9.58 -23.37
C ALA A 441 -29.38 8.89 -23.25
N PRO A 442 -30.42 9.34 -23.97
CA PRO A 442 -31.68 8.62 -23.97
C PRO A 442 -31.44 7.22 -24.56
N ALA A 443 -31.98 6.21 -23.89
CA ALA A 443 -32.00 4.84 -24.40
C ALA A 443 -32.54 4.84 -25.85
N PRO A 444 -31.98 4.04 -26.77
CA PRO A 444 -32.62 3.81 -28.05
C PRO A 444 -33.90 3.02 -27.75
N GLY A 445 -35.00 3.77 -27.61
CA GLY A 445 -36.35 3.22 -27.60
C GLY A 445 -36.55 2.46 -28.91
N GLY A 446 -36.97 1.20 -28.78
CA GLY A 446 -37.38 0.40 -29.90
C GLY A 446 -38.50 1.08 -30.67
N GLU A 447 -38.29 1.21 -31.97
CA GLU A 447 -39.38 1.41 -32.91
C GLU A 447 -39.39 0.24 -33.90
N ALA A 448 -40.60 -0.22 -34.15
CA ALA A 448 -40.94 -1.56 -34.53
C ALA A 448 -40.59 -1.91 -35.99
N ALA A 449 -40.38 -3.21 -36.20
CA ALA A 449 -40.53 -3.84 -37.49
C ALA A 449 -41.96 -3.61 -38.04
N ALA A 450 -42.08 -2.95 -39.19
CA ALA A 450 -43.07 -3.24 -40.23
C ALA A 450 -42.91 -2.28 -41.43
N ALA A 451 -42.65 -2.85 -42.61
CA ALA A 451 -43.21 -2.51 -43.93
C ALA A 451 -42.16 -2.71 -45.02
N GLY A 452 -42.37 -3.76 -45.82
CA GLY A 452 -41.45 -4.17 -46.88
C GLY A 452 -41.52 -3.31 -48.13
N THR A 453 -40.53 -3.50 -49.00
CA THR A 453 -40.56 -3.11 -50.41
C THR A 453 -39.74 -4.14 -51.20
N PRO A 454 -40.20 -4.67 -52.35
CA PRO A 454 -39.56 -5.80 -53.03
C PRO A 454 -38.37 -5.35 -53.91
N PRO A 455 -37.52 -6.27 -54.38
CA PRO A 455 -36.37 -5.94 -55.21
C PRO A 455 -36.78 -5.57 -56.65
N PRO A 456 -35.99 -4.73 -57.36
CA PRO A 456 -36.24 -4.45 -58.76
C PRO A 456 -35.82 -5.64 -59.64
N ALA A 457 -36.66 -5.94 -60.62
CA ALA A 457 -36.35 -6.83 -61.73
C ALA A 457 -35.76 -6.03 -62.89
N ALA A 458 -34.52 -6.35 -63.27
CA ALA A 458 -33.95 -6.41 -64.63
C ALA A 458 -32.43 -6.53 -64.54
#